data_AF-A0A3N4JYT2-F1
#
_entry.id   AF-A0A3N4JYT2-F1
#
_cell.length_a   1.000
_cell.length_b   1.000
_cell.length_c   1.000
_cell.angle_alpha   90.00
_cell.angle_beta   90.00
_cell.angle_gamma   90.00
#
_symmetry.space_group_name_H-M   'P 1'
#
loop_
_entity.id
_entity.type
_entity.pdbx_description
1 polymer ?
#
loop_
_entity_poly.entity_id
_entity_poly.type
_entity_poly.pdbx_seq_one_letter_code
_entity_poly.pdbx_strand_id
1 'polypeptide(L)'
;ELVTSCEAISGDGYVLLPMLILPGSLHLEDFTMKTNLDDNVLLAISESSYSNDRLALEWISHFDRFSSARCIGAFCLLLLDGYGSHCTREFISYCSEKKIIPFCLPPHTILILQPLDVVVFQPLKHFHAEVIDYAT
;
A
#
# COMPACT_ATOMS: atom_id res chain seq x y z
N GLU A 1 -9.42 7.29 15.34
CA GLU A 1 -8.00 7.32 14.95
C GLU A 1 -7.89 6.95 13.48
N LEU A 2 -6.82 7.37 12.79
CA LEU A 2 -6.63 7.12 11.36
C LEU A 2 -5.66 5.94 11.19
N VAL A 3 -6.04 4.95 10.40
CA VAL A 3 -5.18 3.85 9.94
C VAL A 3 -4.91 4.05 8.46
N THR A 4 -3.66 3.91 8.03
CA THR A 4 -3.30 3.99 6.61
C THR A 4 -3.15 2.58 6.06
N SER A 5 -3.80 2.28 4.93
CA SER A 5 -3.56 1.05 4.19
C SER A 5 -2.73 1.32 2.94
N CYS A 6 -1.70 0.51 2.72
CA CYS A 6 -0.89 0.49 1.51
C CYS A 6 -1.25 -0.76 0.70
N GLU A 7 -2.09 -0.56 -0.31
CA GLU A 7 -2.66 -1.62 -1.16
C GLU A 7 -1.90 -1.73 -2.49
N ALA A 8 -1.90 -2.93 -3.08
CA ALA A 8 -1.45 -3.15 -4.45
C ALA A 8 -2.36 -4.14 -5.17
N ILE A 9 -2.76 -3.81 -6.39
CA ILE A 9 -3.59 -4.67 -7.23
C ILE A 9 -2.92 -4.78 -8.59
N SER A 10 -2.84 -6.02 -9.07
CA SER A 10 -2.31 -6.35 -10.40
C SER A 10 -3.32 -6.05 -11.52
N GLY A 11 -2.84 -5.96 -12.76
CA GLY A 11 -3.69 -5.66 -13.92
C GLY A 11 -4.76 -6.72 -14.23
N ASP A 12 -4.58 -7.95 -13.77
CA ASP A 12 -5.57 -9.03 -13.85
C ASP A 12 -6.51 -9.07 -12.63
N GLY A 13 -6.41 -8.09 -11.72
CA GLY A 13 -7.31 -7.94 -10.58
C GLY A 13 -6.91 -8.75 -9.34
N TYR A 14 -5.74 -9.42 -9.34
CA TYR A 14 -5.24 -10.06 -8.13
C TYR A 14 -4.79 -9.00 -7.11
N VAL A 15 -5.41 -9.06 -5.93
CA VAL A 15 -5.14 -8.17 -4.80
C VAL A 15 -4.00 -8.75 -3.98
N LEU A 16 -2.93 -7.98 -3.79
CA LEU A 16 -1.85 -8.35 -2.90
C LEU A 16 -2.26 -8.08 -1.46
N LEU A 17 -1.65 -8.81 -0.53
CA LEU A 17 -1.83 -8.52 0.88
C LEU A 17 -1.35 -7.09 1.19
N PRO A 18 -2.12 -6.31 1.97
CA PRO A 18 -1.77 -4.93 2.26
C PRO A 18 -0.71 -4.84 3.35
N MET A 19 -0.13 -3.65 3.44
CA MET A 19 0.44 -3.17 4.70
C MET A 19 -0.53 -2.21 5.39
N LEU A 20 -0.72 -2.38 6.69
CA LEU A 20 -1.46 -1.45 7.54
C LEU A 20 -0.49 -0.69 8.44
N ILE A 21 -0.57 0.64 8.41
CA ILE A 21 0.22 1.54 9.25
C ILE A 21 -0.69 2.11 10.34
N LEU A 22 -0.36 1.76 11.59
CA LEU A 22 -1.12 2.14 12.78
C LEU A 22 -0.49 3.36 13.47
N PRO A 23 -1.30 4.24 14.09
CA PRO A 23 -0.82 5.35 14.91
C PRO A 23 -0.14 4.86 16.19
N GLY A 24 1.08 5.34 16.44
CA GLY A 24 1.72 5.30 17.76
C GLY A 24 1.91 3.91 18.37
N SER A 25 2.11 3.85 19.70
CA SER A 25 2.36 2.63 20.46
C SER A 25 1.10 1.77 20.69
N LEU A 26 0.25 1.61 19.67
CA LEU A 26 -0.79 0.59 19.71
C LEU A 26 -0.09 -0.75 19.94
N HIS A 27 -0.47 -1.48 20.99
CA HIS A 27 0.05 -2.82 21.19
C HIS A 27 -0.43 -3.67 20.01
N LEU A 28 0.50 -3.97 19.09
CA LEU A 28 0.27 -4.83 17.91
C LEU A 28 -0.48 -6.11 18.31
N GLU A 29 -0.15 -6.67 19.46
CA GLU A 29 -0.82 -7.85 20.03
C GLU A 29 -2.32 -7.61 20.27
N ASP A 30 -2.71 -6.47 20.83
CA ASP A 30 -4.13 -6.13 21.05
C ASP A 30 -4.88 -5.92 19.74
N PHE A 31 -4.23 -5.32 18.74
CA PHE A 31 -4.84 -5.09 17.43
C PHE A 31 -5.05 -6.40 16.68
N THR A 32 -4.01 -7.25 16.62
CA THR A 32 -4.08 -8.56 15.99
C THR A 32 -5.04 -9.49 16.72
N MET A 33 -5.14 -9.44 18.06
CA MET A 33 -6.12 -10.25 18.80
C MET A 33 -7.57 -9.79 18.60
N LYS A 34 -7.80 -8.50 18.35
CA LYS A 34 -9.15 -7.94 18.14
C LYS A 34 -9.62 -8.00 16.69
N THR A 35 -8.75 -8.37 15.76
CA THR A 35 -9.04 -8.40 14.32
C THR A 35 -8.79 -9.79 13.75
N ASN A 36 -9.65 -10.27 12.86
CA ASN A 36 -9.44 -11.53 12.15
C ASN A 36 -8.60 -11.30 10.88
N LEU A 37 -7.42 -10.68 11.02
CA LEU A 37 -6.52 -10.41 9.90
C LEU A 37 -5.72 -11.67 9.52
N ASP A 38 -5.33 -11.77 8.26
CA ASP A 38 -4.38 -12.79 7.80
C ASP A 38 -3.00 -12.53 8.41
N ASP A 39 -2.35 -13.57 8.93
CA ASP A 39 -1.02 -13.51 9.57
C ASP A 39 0.06 -12.92 8.65
N ASN A 40 -0.16 -12.94 7.34
CA ASN A 40 0.76 -12.39 6.36
C ASN A 40 0.56 -10.90 6.10
N VAL A 41 -0.51 -10.25 6.58
CA VAL A 41 -0.68 -8.79 6.48
C VAL A 41 0.49 -8.11 7.19
N LEU A 42 1.14 -7.17 6.50
CA LEU A 42 2.25 -6.43 7.12
C LEU A 42 1.67 -5.36 8.04
N LEU A 43 1.94 -5.47 9.34
CA LEU A 43 1.58 -4.44 10.31
C LEU A 43 2.79 -3.56 10.61
N ALA A 44 2.61 -2.26 10.45
CA ALA A 44 3.60 -1.24 10.70
C ALA A 44 3.07 -0.20 11.69
N ILE A 45 3.99 0.47 12.39
CA ILE A 45 3.69 1.55 13.32
C ILE A 45 4.40 2.82 12.88
N SER A 46 3.68 3.94 12.93
CA SER A 46 4.19 5.28 12.69
C SER A 46 3.55 6.27 13.65
N GLU A 47 4.34 7.19 14.21
CA GLU A 47 3.79 8.26 15.08
C GLU A 47 2.78 9.14 14.34
N SER A 48 2.97 9.34 13.03
CA SER A 48 2.08 10.15 12.19
C SER A 48 1.00 9.33 11.48
N SER A 49 1.03 7.99 11.57
CA SER A 49 0.25 7.05 10.74
C SER A 49 0.52 7.14 9.23
N TYR A 50 1.45 7.98 8.79
CA TYR A 50 1.86 8.05 7.39
C TYR A 50 3.08 7.15 7.13
N SER A 51 3.24 6.79 5.85
CA SER A 51 4.44 6.10 5.37
C SER A 51 5.68 7.00 5.48
N ASN A 52 6.85 6.37 5.52
CA ASN A 52 8.17 7.01 5.50
C ASN A 52 9.14 6.12 4.72
N ASP A 53 10.37 6.59 4.53
CA ASP A 53 11.38 5.88 3.74
C ASP A 53 11.64 4.43 4.20
N ARG A 54 11.62 4.19 5.52
CA ARG A 54 11.79 2.84 6.09
C ARG A 54 10.58 1.97 5.77
N LEU A 55 9.37 2.49 6.01
CA LEU A 55 8.12 1.76 5.75
C LEU A 55 7.93 1.49 4.25
N ALA A 56 8.34 2.41 3.38
CA ALA A 56 8.34 2.19 1.93
C ALA A 56 9.27 1.04 1.53
N LEU A 57 10.43 0.88 2.18
CA LEU A 57 11.35 -0.23 1.93
C LEU A 57 10.79 -1.57 2.45
N GLU A 58 10.16 -1.56 3.63
CA GLU A 58 9.45 -2.73 4.17
C GLU A 58 8.29 -3.14 3.23
N TRP A 59 7.54 -2.16 2.73
CA TRP A 59 6.45 -2.37 1.78
C TRP A 59 6.92 -3.02 0.48
N ILE A 60 7.98 -2.52 -0.15
CA ILE A 60 8.42 -3.08 -1.45
C ILE A 60 8.94 -4.50 -1.31
N SER A 61 9.55 -4.83 -0.17
CA SER A 61 9.96 -6.19 0.15
C SER A 61 8.74 -7.13 0.33
N HIS A 62 7.70 -6.63 0.99
CA HIS A 62 6.43 -7.32 1.12
C HIS A 62 5.73 -7.50 -0.24
N PHE A 63 5.68 -6.45 -1.06
CA PHE A 63 5.17 -6.48 -2.42
C PHE A 63 5.89 -7.53 -3.27
N ASP A 64 7.22 -7.55 -3.27
CA ASP A 64 8.03 -8.53 -4.02
C ASP A 64 7.71 -9.97 -3.59
N ARG A 65 7.60 -10.22 -2.27
CA ARG A 65 7.24 -11.52 -1.72
C ARG A 65 5.92 -12.06 -2.28
N PHE A 66 4.90 -11.21 -2.43
CA PHE A 66 3.56 -11.63 -2.87
C PHE A 66 3.29 -11.45 -4.38
N SER A 67 4.10 -10.67 -5.10
CA SER A 67 3.99 -10.51 -6.56
C SER A 67 4.89 -11.45 -7.35
N SER A 68 6.06 -11.82 -6.82
CA SER A 68 7.12 -12.51 -7.58
C SER A 68 6.65 -13.80 -8.27
N ALA A 69 5.86 -14.63 -7.57
CA ALA A 69 5.32 -15.87 -8.12
C ALA A 69 4.33 -15.68 -9.28
N ARG A 70 3.78 -14.47 -9.42
CA ARG A 70 2.80 -14.11 -10.45
C ARG A 70 3.41 -13.29 -11.59
N CYS A 71 4.66 -12.87 -11.47
CA CYS A 71 5.32 -12.08 -12.50
C CYS A 71 5.55 -12.93 -13.75
N ILE A 72 4.98 -12.47 -14.87
CA ILE A 72 5.20 -13.12 -16.17
C ILE A 72 6.39 -12.45 -16.84
N GLY A 73 7.45 -13.23 -17.07
CA GLY A 73 8.69 -12.74 -17.67
C GLY A 73 9.72 -12.31 -16.63
N ALA A 74 10.67 -11.46 -17.05
CA ALA A 74 11.82 -11.11 -16.23
C ALA A 74 11.60 -9.87 -15.35
N PHE A 75 10.62 -9.02 -15.67
CA PHE A 75 10.42 -7.73 -14.99
C PHE A 75 8.96 -7.56 -14.55
N CYS A 76 8.78 -6.90 -13.41
CA CYS A 76 7.48 -6.48 -12.88
C CYS A 76 7.36 -4.96 -12.95
N LEU A 77 6.32 -4.43 -13.60
CA LEU A 77 6.03 -2.99 -13.60
C LEU A 77 5.20 -2.63 -12.36
N LEU A 78 5.69 -1.69 -11.57
CA LEU A 78 5.01 -1.18 -10.39
C LEU A 78 4.62 0.28 -10.62
N LEU A 79 3.32 0.56 -10.69
CA LEU A 79 2.79 1.92 -10.78
C LEU A 79 2.62 2.51 -9.38
N LEU A 80 3.19 3.68 -9.13
CA LEU A 80 3.15 4.37 -7.84
C LEU A 80 2.51 5.75 -7.96
N ASP A 81 1.90 6.22 -6.87
CA ASP A 81 1.63 7.64 -6.75
C ASP A 81 2.98 8.37 -6.61
N GLY A 82 3.08 9.59 -7.11
CA GLY A 82 4.33 10.34 -7.11
C GLY A 82 4.77 10.81 -5.72
N TYR A 83 4.39 10.12 -4.65
CA TYR A 83 4.73 10.50 -3.28
C TYR A 83 6.23 10.30 -2.99
N GLY A 84 6.83 11.29 -2.33
CA GLY A 84 8.30 11.44 -2.27
C GLY A 84 9.06 10.28 -1.61
N SER A 85 8.43 9.50 -0.74
CA SER A 85 9.07 8.37 -0.05
C SER A 85 9.45 7.20 -0.97
N HIS A 86 8.93 7.18 -2.20
CA HIS A 86 9.26 6.14 -3.20
C HIS A 86 10.55 6.44 -3.99
N CYS A 87 11.17 7.59 -3.76
CA CYS A 87 12.33 8.06 -4.54
C CYS A 87 13.67 7.91 -3.80
N THR A 88 13.73 7.10 -2.73
CA THR A 88 14.98 6.86 -2.00
C THR A 88 15.92 5.93 -2.78
N ARG A 89 17.22 6.07 -2.53
CA ARG A 89 18.24 5.26 -3.21
C ARG A 89 18.07 3.78 -2.88
N GLU A 90 17.75 3.47 -1.63
CA GLU A 90 17.55 2.13 -1.11
C GLU A 90 16.35 1.46 -1.78
N PHE A 91 15.23 2.17 -1.90
CA PHE A 91 14.03 1.68 -2.58
C PHE A 91 14.31 1.38 -4.06
N ILE A 92 14.96 2.31 -4.76
CA ILE A 92 15.30 2.14 -6.18
C ILE A 92 16.31 1.00 -6.37
N SER A 93 17.28 0.87 -5.47
CA SER A 93 18.29 -0.21 -5.53
C SER A 93 17.62 -1.58 -5.33
N TYR A 94 16.72 -1.70 -4.35
CA TYR A 94 15.93 -2.90 -4.13
C TYR A 94 15.10 -3.27 -5.37
N CYS A 95 14.41 -2.29 -5.96
CA CYS A 95 13.63 -2.51 -7.17
C CYS A 95 14.50 -3.03 -8.32
N SER A 96 15.66 -2.41 -8.55
CA SER A 96 16.61 -2.81 -9.59
C SER A 96 17.09 -4.26 -9.39
N GLU A 97 17.48 -4.63 -8.17
CA GLU A 97 17.93 -5.97 -7.81
C GLU A 97 16.85 -7.03 -8.02
N LYS A 98 15.58 -6.70 -7.73
CA LYS A 98 14.44 -7.60 -7.89
C LYS A 98 13.76 -7.52 -9.26
N LYS A 99 14.33 -6.76 -10.20
CA LYS A 99 13.76 -6.54 -11.54
C LYS A 99 12.34 -5.96 -11.50
N ILE A 100 12.08 -5.14 -10.49
CA ILE A 100 10.88 -4.32 -10.38
C ILE A 100 11.19 -2.97 -11.03
N ILE A 101 10.31 -2.52 -11.92
CA ILE A 101 10.40 -1.23 -12.58
C ILE A 101 9.40 -0.30 -11.87
N PRO A 102 9.86 0.58 -10.97
CA PRO A 102 8.98 1.57 -10.35
C PRO A 102 8.68 2.67 -11.38
N PHE A 103 7.40 2.96 -11.58
CA PHE A 103 6.93 4.02 -12.45
C PHE A 103 6.01 4.95 -11.66
N CYS A 104 6.52 6.12 -11.32
CA CYS A 104 5.76 7.14 -10.62
C CYS A 104 4.89 7.92 -11.61
N LEU A 105 3.59 7.99 -11.35
CA LEU A 105 2.68 8.78 -12.17
C LEU A 105 2.98 10.28 -12.06
N PRO A 106 2.77 11.07 -13.14
CA PRO A 106 3.00 12.51 -13.09
C PRO A 106 2.17 13.19 -11.99
N PRO A 107 2.70 14.25 -11.34
CA PRO A 107 1.95 15.00 -10.34
C PRO A 107 0.59 15.48 -10.87
N HIS A 108 -0.40 15.59 -9.98
CA HIS A 108 -1.77 16.04 -10.30
C HIS A 108 -2.54 15.19 -11.31
N THR A 109 -2.07 13.97 -11.63
CA THR A 109 -2.81 13.03 -12.50
C THR A 109 -3.55 11.94 -11.74
N ILE A 110 -3.52 11.95 -10.41
CA ILE A 110 -4.12 10.94 -9.53
C ILE A 110 -5.60 10.69 -9.89
N LEU A 111 -6.39 11.74 -10.02
CA LEU A 111 -7.82 11.66 -10.32
C LEU A 111 -8.16 11.08 -11.72
N ILE A 112 -7.15 10.81 -12.56
CA ILE A 112 -7.33 10.36 -13.95
C ILE A 112 -6.56 9.06 -14.20
N LEU A 113 -5.34 8.94 -13.68
CA LEU A 113 -4.39 7.88 -14.02
C LEU A 113 -4.15 6.88 -12.90
N GLN A 114 -4.46 7.18 -11.64
CA GLN A 114 -4.34 6.23 -10.52
C GLN A 114 -5.57 5.30 -10.53
N PRO A 115 -5.46 4.04 -10.98
CA PRO A 115 -6.62 3.18 -11.10
C PRO A 115 -7.23 2.86 -9.73
N LEU A 116 -6.39 2.74 -8.70
CA LEU A 116 -6.84 2.48 -7.33
C LEU A 116 -7.67 3.64 -6.79
N ASP A 117 -7.21 4.88 -6.95
CA ASP A 117 -7.94 6.05 -6.46
C ASP A 117 -9.30 6.23 -7.13
N VAL A 118 -9.35 6.07 -8.47
CA VAL A 118 -10.56 6.31 -9.25
C VAL A 118 -11.57 5.15 -9.14
N VAL A 119 -11.09 3.90 -9.22
CA VAL A 119 -11.96 2.73 -9.36
C VAL A 119 -12.26 2.06 -8.04
N VAL A 120 -11.30 2.02 -7.11
CA VAL A 120 -11.40 1.23 -5.87
C VAL A 120 -11.68 2.11 -4.66
N PHE A 121 -10.86 3.13 -4.42
CA PHE A 121 -10.93 3.93 -3.22
C PHE A 121 -12.05 4.97 -3.26
N GLN A 122 -12.41 5.51 -4.43
CA GLN A 122 -13.50 6.47 -4.53
C GLN A 122 -14.86 5.85 -4.11
N PRO A 123 -15.31 4.68 -4.61
CA PRO A 123 -16.53 4.04 -4.12
C PRO A 123 -16.45 3.70 -2.63
N LEU A 124 -15.30 3.19 -2.16
CA LEU A 124 -15.11 2.88 -0.74
C LEU A 124 -15.31 4.10 0.15
N LYS A 125 -14.70 5.24 -0.20
CA LYS A 125 -14.85 6.52 0.53
C LYS A 125 -16.30 6.99 0.56
N HIS A 126 -17.02 6.84 -0.55
CA HIS A 126 -18.42 7.25 -0.66
C HIS A 126 -19.32 6.44 0.29
N PHE A 127 -19.33 5.11 0.19
CA PHE A 127 -20.19 4.26 1.03
C PHE A 127 -19.79 4.29 2.49
N HIS A 128 -18.49 4.40 2.79
CA HIS A 128 -18.02 4.55 4.16
C HIS A 128 -18.53 5.85 4.79
N ALA A 129 -18.55 6.96 4.04
CA ALA A 129 -19.11 8.22 4.51
C ALA A 129 -20.62 8.09 4.78
N GLU A 130 -21.39 7.46 3.88
CA GLU A 130 -22.84 7.23 4.09
C GLU A 130 -23.14 6.44 5.36
N VAL A 131 -22.34 5.39 5.64
CA VAL A 131 -22.51 4.57 6.85
C VAL A 131 -22.18 5.37 8.11
N ILE A 132 -21.14 6.20 8.08
CA ILE A 132 -20.79 7.06 9.22
C ILE A 132 -21.88 8.10 9.47
N ASP A 133 -22.40 8.73 8.41
CA ASP A 133 -23.47 9.71 8.49
C ASP A 133 -24.77 9.10 9.01
N TYR A 134 -25.07 7.84 8.66
CA TYR A 134 -26.21 7.12 9.22
C TYR A 134 -26.04 6.77 10.71
N ALA A 135 -24.81 6.51 11.14
CA ALA A 135 -24.50 6.10 12.51
C ALA A 135 -24.36 7.26 13.51
N THR A 136 -24.33 8.51 13.03
CA THR A 136 -24.15 9.74 13.82
C THR A 136 -25.45 10.52 13.91
#